data_AF-A0A812KPF4-F1
#
_entry.id   AF-A0A812KPF4-F1
#
_cell.length_a   1.000
_cell.length_b   1.000
_cell.length_c   1.000
_cell.angle_alpha   90.00
_cell.angle_beta   90.00
_cell.angle_gamma   90.00
#
_symmetry.space_group_name_H-M   'P 1'
#
loop_
_entity.id
_entity.type
_entity.pdbx_description
1 polymer ?
#
loop_
_entity_poly.entity_id
_entity_poly.type
_entity_poly.pdbx_seq_one_letter_code
_entity_poly.pdbx_strand_id
1 'polypeptide(L)'
;MERKRDKAFDRVWTADSLAKQMPKTSVDKSFSKTLGASTLRAEMPTEPVREQAPDPNVAQAARSAGLTHLHVGDIVFYCGSWAGDSKVPKAVQYYGRSARVLQVFKDEELKLQFSDGKIYCTKNWSRREPTLPGKFRRHQWVYYVGNGCFKHAGDSCLFGHRFEILGRAASNGDEIALKLESGDGYFARHTSLSTQEPRHCSGFFLHQKVYYVGSAIAKHHSPPTSYYGQAAVITSFTPHAKYVWLRLDDDYPVKTSSFVVSVPRVCGDRFCIGDEVYYAGSNEVLFGRRATIKAVLPDTSDGLLVQFRDGTTKATTEAKLSLERPREQPAQARRRSLLTVFSDTNFRLFAPPARNVHFRHDISMHVFTVDNERDRLPVQEIFYSQDSIKNKFQDGRSLGQMERELRVGVKHLSDIPRITVVRHEGRWFSVDNRRLWVFKRVFGQQQSVPVCRGAQDHRFWSKFTTKNRGVDVRVR
;
A
#
# COMPACT_ATOMS: atom_id res chain seq x y z
N MET A 1 51.29 -30.29 -34.82
CA MET A 1 51.00 -28.84 -34.61
C MET A 1 50.06 -28.71 -33.43
N GLU A 2 50.65 -28.81 -32.23
CA GLU A 2 49.99 -28.62 -30.95
C GLU A 2 49.87 -27.12 -30.64
N ARG A 3 48.71 -26.68 -30.14
CA ARG A 3 48.60 -25.39 -29.44
C ARG A 3 48.16 -25.62 -28.01
N LYS A 4 49.06 -25.14 -27.14
CA LYS A 4 49.11 -25.22 -25.69
C LYS A 4 47.88 -24.60 -25.04
N ARG A 5 47.39 -25.27 -23.99
CA ARG A 5 46.56 -24.72 -22.92
C ARG A 5 47.49 -24.23 -21.83
N ASP A 6 47.45 -22.95 -21.50
CA ASP A 6 48.04 -22.42 -20.28
C ASP A 6 46.94 -22.03 -19.28
N LYS A 7 47.14 -22.54 -18.06
CA LYS A 7 46.42 -22.24 -16.83
C LYS A 7 46.90 -20.89 -16.29
N ALA A 8 46.00 -20.12 -15.68
CA ALA A 8 46.21 -19.43 -14.39
C ALA A 8 45.11 -18.40 -14.18
N PHE A 9 44.24 -18.59 -13.19
CA PHE A 9 43.64 -17.50 -12.41
C PHE A 9 43.02 -18.08 -11.13
N ASP A 10 43.86 -18.22 -10.10
CA ASP A 10 43.45 -18.26 -8.70
C ASP A 10 44.08 -17.05 -8.03
N ARG A 11 43.26 -16.04 -7.67
CA ARG A 11 43.60 -15.09 -6.61
C ARG A 11 42.34 -14.63 -5.87
N VAL A 12 42.18 -15.25 -4.71
CA VAL A 12 41.39 -14.79 -3.56
C VAL A 12 41.81 -13.36 -3.20
N TRP A 13 40.83 -12.45 -3.09
CA TRP A 13 41.01 -11.15 -2.46
C TRP A 13 40.54 -11.24 -1.01
N THR A 14 41.47 -11.19 -0.06
CA THR A 14 41.18 -10.94 1.35
C THR A 14 41.20 -9.43 1.62
N ALA A 15 40.21 -8.98 2.39
CA ALA A 15 40.06 -7.61 2.85
C ALA A 15 41.06 -7.33 3.99
N ASP A 16 42.17 -6.68 3.67
CA ASP A 16 42.94 -5.84 4.59
C ASP A 16 44.15 -5.25 3.86
N SER A 17 43.97 -4.06 3.26
CA SER A 17 45.07 -3.14 2.88
C SER A 17 44.54 -1.98 2.04
N LEU A 18 44.08 -0.89 2.67
CA LEU A 18 44.10 0.47 2.10
C LEU A 18 43.66 1.51 3.14
N ALA A 19 44.43 1.60 4.22
CA ALA A 19 44.44 2.78 5.08
C ALA A 19 45.85 3.39 4.98
N LYS A 20 46.04 4.34 4.06
CA LYS A 20 46.96 5.48 4.14
C LYS A 20 47.06 6.18 2.78
N GLN A 21 47.18 7.51 2.87
CA GLN A 21 47.52 8.46 1.82
C GLN A 21 46.42 8.88 0.85
N MET A 22 45.81 10.04 1.13
CA MET A 22 45.63 11.08 0.10
C MET A 22 45.85 12.48 0.69
N PRO A 23 46.49 13.40 -0.07
CA PRO A 23 46.88 14.72 0.40
C PRO A 23 45.75 15.75 0.26
N LYS A 24 45.82 16.77 1.13
CA LYS A 24 44.99 17.98 1.08
C LYS A 24 45.34 18.80 -0.17
N THR A 25 44.36 19.11 -1.00
CA THR A 25 44.46 20.17 -2.00
C THR A 25 43.35 21.19 -1.76
N SER A 26 43.77 22.38 -1.36
CA SER A 26 43.02 23.62 -1.38
C SER A 26 42.83 24.05 -2.83
N VAL A 27 41.59 24.37 -3.23
CA VAL A 27 41.32 25.10 -4.47
C VAL A 27 40.34 26.22 -4.18
N ASP A 28 40.83 27.44 -4.35
CA ASP A 28 40.10 28.69 -4.51
C ASP A 28 39.02 28.60 -5.57
N LYS A 29 37.82 29.13 -5.26
CA LYS A 29 36.90 29.63 -6.29
C LYS A 29 36.18 30.89 -5.81
N SER A 30 36.83 32.02 -6.04
CA SER A 30 36.18 33.30 -6.24
C SER A 30 35.62 33.34 -7.67
N PHE A 31 34.29 33.40 -7.82
CA PHE A 31 33.66 33.84 -9.06
C PHE A 31 32.38 34.59 -8.72
N SER A 32 32.49 35.92 -8.79
CA SER A 32 31.36 36.84 -8.87
C SER A 32 30.70 36.69 -10.24
N LYS A 33 29.36 36.58 -10.26
CA LYS A 33 28.57 36.92 -11.44
C LYS A 33 27.21 37.47 -11.02
N THR A 34 27.14 38.78 -11.07
CA THR A 34 25.94 39.60 -11.02
C THR A 34 25.17 39.41 -12.32
N LEU A 35 23.90 39.00 -12.27
CA LEU A 35 22.95 39.18 -13.35
C LEU A 35 21.58 39.44 -12.72
N GLY A 36 21.04 40.62 -13.01
CA GLY A 36 19.75 41.09 -12.52
C GLY A 36 18.59 40.39 -13.20
N ALA A 37 17.50 40.26 -12.45
CA ALA A 37 16.18 39.97 -12.98
C ALA A 37 15.18 40.90 -12.27
N SER A 38 14.71 41.91 -12.99
CA SER A 38 13.41 42.52 -12.76
C SER A 38 12.35 41.59 -13.38
N THR A 39 11.23 41.39 -12.69
CA THR A 39 9.86 41.59 -13.20
C THR A 39 8.84 41.12 -12.16
N LEU A 40 7.95 42.06 -11.85
CA LEU A 40 6.74 42.01 -11.05
C LEU A 40 5.82 40.81 -11.33
N ARG A 41 5.28 40.18 -10.28
CA ARG A 41 3.87 39.75 -10.23
C ARG A 41 3.36 39.39 -8.83
N ALA A 42 2.41 40.20 -8.38
CA ALA A 42 1.33 40.01 -7.39
C ALA A 42 1.40 38.78 -6.46
N GLU A 43 1.74 39.03 -5.20
CA GLU A 43 1.44 38.16 -4.07
C GLU A 43 0.00 38.42 -3.58
N MET A 44 -0.78 37.35 -3.45
CA MET A 44 -1.98 37.33 -2.61
C MET A 44 -1.57 36.99 -1.16
N PRO A 45 -2.18 37.57 -0.13
CA PRO A 45 -1.83 37.27 1.25
C PRO A 45 -2.40 35.91 1.66
N THR A 46 -1.53 34.89 1.76
CA THR A 46 -1.80 33.73 2.63
C THR A 46 -1.21 34.02 3.99
N GLU A 47 -2.06 34.33 4.96
CA GLU A 47 -1.65 34.41 6.36
C GLU A 47 -1.04 33.07 6.81
N PRO A 48 0.19 33.06 7.34
CA PRO A 48 0.71 31.88 7.98
C PRO A 48 -0.05 31.67 9.29
N VAL A 49 -0.72 30.52 9.42
CA VAL A 49 -1.17 30.03 10.73
C VAL A 49 0.08 29.84 11.58
N ARG A 50 0.37 30.85 12.42
CA ARG A 50 1.38 30.78 13.48
C ARG A 50 0.92 29.71 14.46
N GLU A 51 1.52 28.53 14.35
CA GLU A 51 1.47 27.52 15.39
C GLU A 51 2.21 28.10 16.61
N GLN A 52 1.44 28.54 17.62
CA GLN A 52 1.98 29.05 18.88
C GLN A 52 2.83 27.94 19.51
N ALA A 53 4.10 28.26 19.81
CA ALA A 53 4.93 27.43 20.67
C ALA A 53 4.16 27.10 21.97
N PRO A 54 4.31 25.90 22.55
CA PRO A 54 3.62 25.53 23.77
C PRO A 54 3.90 26.59 24.85
N ASP A 55 2.82 27.22 25.33
CA ASP A 55 2.88 28.35 26.24
C ASP A 55 3.59 27.95 27.54
N PRO A 56 4.78 28.53 27.86
CA PRO A 56 5.44 28.29 29.13
C PRO A 56 4.55 28.70 30.33
N ASN A 57 3.49 29.47 30.12
CA ASN A 57 2.51 29.81 31.15
C ASN A 57 1.58 28.67 31.55
N VAL A 58 1.48 27.52 30.86
CA VAL A 58 0.64 26.41 31.36
C VAL A 58 1.27 25.77 32.62
N ALA A 59 2.60 25.72 32.68
CA ALA A 59 3.32 25.32 33.89
C ALA A 59 3.30 26.42 34.97
N GLN A 60 3.23 27.70 34.57
CA GLN A 60 3.30 28.84 35.49
C GLN A 60 1.93 29.24 36.08
N ALA A 61 0.84 29.08 35.32
CA ALA A 61 -0.54 29.27 35.79
C ALA A 61 -1.02 28.13 36.69
N ALA A 62 -0.44 26.92 36.56
CA ALA A 62 -0.64 25.85 37.54
C ALA A 62 0.10 26.09 38.87
N ARG A 63 1.11 26.98 38.89
CA ARG A 63 1.95 27.25 40.08
C ARG A 63 1.33 28.24 41.07
N SER A 64 0.40 29.11 40.69
CA SER A 64 -0.05 30.19 41.59
C SER A 64 -1.30 29.87 42.44
N ALA A 65 -2.04 28.81 42.16
CA ALA A 65 -3.34 28.55 42.81
C ALA A 65 -3.46 27.25 43.63
N GLY A 66 -2.41 26.42 43.75
CA GLY A 66 -2.55 25.07 44.35
C GLY A 66 -1.35 24.51 45.12
N LEU A 67 -0.32 25.31 45.40
CA LEU A 67 0.93 24.83 46.01
C LEU A 67 0.92 24.69 47.54
N THR A 68 -0.13 25.16 48.21
CA THR A 68 -0.19 25.16 49.69
C THR A 68 -0.48 23.79 50.33
N HIS A 69 -0.70 22.72 49.56
CA HIS A 69 -1.14 21.42 50.10
C HIS A 69 -0.51 20.21 49.42
N LEU A 70 0.81 20.18 49.24
CA LEU A 70 1.50 18.95 48.81
C LEU A 70 2.17 18.29 50.00
N HIS A 71 1.86 17.02 50.24
CA HIS A 71 2.34 16.27 51.40
C HIS A 71 3.29 15.15 50.98
N VAL A 72 4.14 14.73 51.91
CA VAL A 72 4.92 13.50 51.77
C VAL A 72 3.94 12.34 51.64
N GLY A 73 4.13 11.51 50.62
CA GLY A 73 3.24 10.40 50.25
C GLY A 73 2.36 10.68 49.03
N ASP A 74 2.15 11.95 48.66
CA ASP A 74 1.35 12.31 47.49
C ASP A 74 1.96 11.73 46.19
N ILE A 75 1.09 11.47 45.21
CA ILE A 75 1.51 11.05 43.87
C ILE A 75 1.47 12.26 42.94
N VAL A 76 2.61 12.54 42.31
CA VAL A 76 2.76 13.59 41.30
C VAL A 76 3.37 13.03 40.03
N PHE A 77 3.27 13.75 38.92
CA PHE A 77 3.86 13.39 37.64
C PHE A 77 5.09 14.24 37.35
N TYR A 78 6.19 13.59 36.99
CA TYR A 78 7.42 14.28 36.60
C TYR A 78 7.26 14.95 35.24
N CYS A 79 7.61 16.23 35.13
CA CYS A 79 7.48 17.04 33.90
C CYS A 79 8.84 17.55 33.38
N GLY A 80 9.94 17.13 34.01
CA GLY A 80 11.28 17.54 33.62
C GLY A 80 11.81 16.80 32.39
N SER A 81 12.91 17.30 31.85
CA SER A 81 13.53 16.81 30.62
C SER A 81 14.56 15.71 30.82
N TRP A 82 14.60 15.08 32.00
CA TRP A 82 15.64 14.11 32.31
C TRP A 82 15.45 12.83 31.48
N ALA A 83 16.34 12.65 30.51
CA ALA A 83 16.64 11.34 29.97
C ALA A 83 17.61 10.68 30.96
N GLY A 84 17.34 9.44 31.36
CA GLY A 84 18.32 8.63 32.08
C GLY A 84 19.66 8.58 31.33
N ASP A 85 20.67 8.02 31.99
CA ASP A 85 22.07 7.96 31.53
C ASP A 85 22.20 7.84 29.99
N SER A 86 22.74 8.89 29.36
CA SER A 86 22.65 9.18 27.91
C SER A 86 23.31 8.13 27.02
N LYS A 87 24.00 7.16 27.62
CA LYS A 87 24.77 6.11 26.95
C LYS A 87 23.97 4.85 26.64
N VAL A 88 22.70 4.76 27.08
CA VAL A 88 21.86 3.59 26.77
C VAL A 88 20.62 4.04 26.00
N PRO A 89 20.32 3.43 24.82
CA PRO A 89 19.02 3.59 24.14
C PRO A 89 17.79 3.19 25.00
N LYS A 90 18.03 2.67 26.21
CA LYS A 90 17.05 2.32 27.24
C LYS A 90 16.96 3.37 28.36
N ALA A 91 17.40 4.61 28.13
CA ALA A 91 17.15 5.71 29.04
C ALA A 91 15.64 5.96 29.15
N VAL A 92 15.00 5.24 30.08
CA VAL A 92 13.59 5.40 30.41
C VAL A 92 13.37 6.86 30.75
N GLN A 93 12.60 7.56 29.92
CA GLN A 93 12.21 8.92 30.21
C GLN A 93 11.16 8.91 31.30
N TYR A 94 11.44 9.66 32.35
CA TYR A 94 10.53 9.79 33.48
C TYR A 94 9.45 10.84 33.22
N TYR A 95 9.49 11.57 32.11
CA TYR A 95 8.45 12.52 31.75
C TYR A 95 7.08 11.82 31.75
N GLY A 96 6.12 12.37 32.48
CA GLY A 96 4.78 11.82 32.71
C GLY A 96 4.74 10.55 33.55
N ARG A 97 5.84 10.11 34.17
CA ARG A 97 5.79 9.04 35.18
C ARG A 97 5.30 9.59 36.51
N SER A 98 4.40 8.83 37.13
CA SER A 98 3.99 9.06 38.51
C SER A 98 5.14 8.74 39.46
N ALA A 99 5.32 9.57 40.47
CA ALA A 99 6.28 9.40 41.53
C ALA A 99 5.66 9.77 42.88
N ARG A 100 6.09 9.09 43.94
CA ARG A 100 5.71 9.41 45.31
C ARG A 100 6.59 10.53 45.83
N VAL A 101 5.99 11.54 46.44
CA VAL A 101 6.73 12.61 47.12
C VAL A 101 7.33 12.06 48.41
N LEU A 102 8.65 12.06 48.52
CA LEU A 102 9.37 11.70 49.73
C LEU A 102 9.65 12.89 50.63
N GLN A 103 9.87 14.06 50.03
CA GLN A 103 10.22 15.28 50.75
C GLN A 103 9.85 16.49 49.91
N VAL A 104 9.33 17.52 50.58
CA VAL A 104 9.07 18.83 49.98
C VAL A 104 10.14 19.79 50.51
N PHE A 105 10.90 20.41 49.62
CA PHE A 105 11.92 21.41 49.96
C PHE A 105 11.36 22.83 49.84
N LYS A 106 12.19 23.81 50.22
CA LYS A 106 11.94 25.23 49.91
C LYS A 106 11.98 25.43 48.38
N ASP A 107 11.23 26.41 47.87
CA ASP A 107 11.14 26.74 46.44
C ASP A 107 10.51 25.65 45.54
N GLU A 108 9.51 24.92 46.06
CA GLU A 108 8.68 23.96 45.30
C GLU A 108 9.44 22.77 44.70
N GLU A 109 10.68 22.56 45.15
CA GLU A 109 11.47 21.40 44.78
C GLU A 109 10.99 20.17 45.57
N LEU A 110 10.78 19.07 44.86
CA LEU A 110 10.32 17.81 45.43
C LEU A 110 11.39 16.74 45.29
N LYS A 111 11.61 15.98 46.37
CA LYS A 111 12.26 14.68 46.31
C LYS A 111 11.22 13.64 45.94
N LEU A 112 11.35 13.06 44.77
CA LEU A 112 10.42 12.09 44.19
C LEU A 112 11.02 10.70 44.19
N GLN A 113 10.23 9.68 44.50
CA GLN A 113 10.58 8.27 44.32
C GLN A 113 9.69 7.65 43.26
N PHE A 114 10.32 7.12 42.21
CA PHE A 114 9.64 6.40 41.15
C PHE A 114 9.42 4.93 41.52
N SER A 115 8.54 4.25 40.79
CA SER A 115 8.18 2.85 41.02
C SER A 115 9.36 1.87 40.84
N ASP A 116 10.42 2.28 40.15
CA ASP A 116 11.66 1.50 40.00
C ASP A 116 12.69 1.78 41.10
N GLY A 117 12.28 2.46 42.17
CA GLY A 117 13.12 2.77 43.34
C GLY A 117 14.05 3.97 43.14
N LYS A 118 14.16 4.52 41.92
CA LYS A 118 15.00 5.70 41.69
C LYS A 118 14.42 6.93 42.38
N ILE A 119 15.32 7.72 42.94
CA ILE A 119 14.98 8.96 43.66
C ILE A 119 15.55 10.15 42.88
N TYR A 120 14.77 11.23 42.77
CA TYR A 120 15.16 12.41 42.04
C TYR A 120 14.64 13.69 42.69
N CYS A 121 15.43 14.77 42.69
CA CYS A 121 15.00 16.08 43.15
C CYS A 121 14.64 16.96 41.95
N THR A 122 13.48 17.60 41.96
CA THR A 122 13.06 18.46 40.83
C THR A 122 12.04 19.52 41.20
N LYS A 123 12.07 20.62 40.44
CA LYS A 123 11.01 21.64 40.39
C LYS A 123 10.01 21.40 39.24
N ASN A 124 10.27 20.42 38.37
CA ASN A 124 9.44 20.16 37.19
C ASN A 124 8.50 18.98 37.45
N TRP A 125 7.34 19.26 38.03
CA TRP A 125 6.32 18.27 38.35
C TRP A 125 4.91 18.84 38.12
N SER A 126 3.91 17.97 38.12
CA SER A 126 2.48 18.33 37.98
C SER A 126 1.61 17.37 38.77
N ARG A 127 0.46 17.84 39.29
CA ARG A 127 -0.56 16.96 39.90
C ARG A 127 -1.34 16.14 38.88
N ARG A 128 -1.43 16.63 37.64
CA ARG A 128 -2.09 15.94 36.52
C ARG A 128 -1.05 15.39 35.57
N GLU A 129 -1.33 14.25 34.97
CA GLU A 129 -0.45 13.66 33.97
C GLU A 129 -0.25 14.66 32.82
N PRO A 130 1.00 15.05 32.51
CA PRO A 130 1.25 16.00 31.43
C PRO A 130 0.95 15.38 30.07
N THR A 131 0.32 16.15 29.18
CA THR A 131 0.13 15.74 27.78
C THR A 131 1.43 15.89 27.00
N LEU A 132 1.73 14.90 26.15
CA LEU A 132 2.85 14.98 25.22
C LEU A 132 2.51 15.87 24.02
N PRO A 133 3.52 16.35 23.25
CA PRO A 133 3.29 17.02 21.97
C PRO A 133 2.30 16.24 21.09
N GLY A 134 1.42 16.92 20.34
CA GLY A 134 0.33 16.26 19.61
C GLY A 134 -0.82 15.74 20.48
N LYS A 135 -0.88 16.13 21.77
CA LYS A 135 -1.90 15.71 22.76
C LYS A 135 -1.90 14.20 23.04
N PHE A 136 -0.79 13.53 22.78
CA PHE A 136 -0.67 12.12 23.08
C PHE A 136 -0.49 11.85 24.58
N ARG A 137 -0.78 10.61 25.00
CA ARG A 137 -0.57 10.12 26.36
C ARG A 137 0.49 9.03 26.40
N ARG A 138 1.10 8.84 27.57
CA ARG A 138 2.01 7.69 27.77
C ARG A 138 1.23 6.39 27.67
N HIS A 139 1.90 5.36 27.19
CA HIS A 139 1.33 4.04 26.93
C HIS A 139 0.20 4.05 25.89
N GLN A 140 -0.06 5.19 25.22
CA GLN A 140 -0.97 5.25 24.10
C GLN A 140 -0.35 4.56 22.89
N TRP A 141 -1.13 3.71 22.25
CA TRP A 141 -0.76 3.12 20.97
C TRP A 141 -1.08 4.08 19.83
N VAL A 142 -0.11 4.28 18.95
CA VAL A 142 -0.21 5.13 17.76
C VAL A 142 0.41 4.44 16.56
N TYR A 143 0.10 4.93 15.36
CA TYR A 143 0.68 4.50 14.12
C TYR A 143 1.67 5.54 13.60
N TYR A 144 2.80 5.09 13.08
CA TYR A 144 3.75 5.98 12.42
C TYR A 144 3.27 6.31 11.00
N VAL A 145 3.17 7.60 10.69
CA VAL A 145 2.73 8.14 9.39
C VAL A 145 3.78 9.07 8.76
N GLY A 146 4.98 9.13 9.34
CA GLY A 146 6.06 10.00 8.89
C GLY A 146 6.81 9.50 7.66
N ASN A 147 7.65 10.39 7.11
CA ASN A 147 8.42 10.10 5.90
C ASN A 147 9.77 9.38 6.14
N GLY A 148 10.12 9.08 7.38
CA GLY A 148 11.44 8.58 7.75
C GLY A 148 11.60 7.06 7.62
N CYS A 149 12.80 6.65 7.19
CA CYS A 149 13.34 5.33 7.51
C CYS A 149 14.30 5.49 8.70
N PHE A 150 14.27 4.55 9.64
CA PHE A 150 15.23 4.55 10.76
C PHE A 150 16.44 3.72 10.37
N LYS A 151 17.63 4.33 10.41
CA LYS A 151 18.89 3.68 10.00
C LYS A 151 19.22 2.40 10.80
N HIS A 152 18.68 2.26 12.01
CA HIS A 152 18.99 1.12 12.89
C HIS A 152 18.20 -0.15 12.57
N ALA A 153 17.12 -0.08 11.79
CA ALA A 153 16.23 -1.20 11.50
C ALA A 153 16.39 -1.75 10.06
N GLY A 154 17.62 -1.78 9.55
CA GLY A 154 17.92 -2.40 8.25
C GLY A 154 17.12 -1.83 7.07
N ASP A 155 17.03 -0.51 6.94
CA ASP A 155 16.25 0.21 5.91
C ASP A 155 14.73 -0.07 5.90
N SER A 156 14.19 -0.64 6.98
CA SER A 156 12.75 -0.86 7.11
C SER A 156 12.00 0.47 7.22
N CYS A 157 10.99 0.67 6.37
CA CYS A 157 10.09 1.81 6.48
C CYS A 157 9.09 1.53 7.61
N LEU A 158 8.87 2.47 8.53
CA LEU A 158 7.99 2.25 9.69
C LEU A 158 6.56 2.72 9.44
N PHE A 159 6.22 3.19 8.24
CA PHE A 159 4.87 3.67 7.95
C PHE A 159 3.83 2.56 8.19
N GLY A 160 2.83 2.86 9.00
CA GLY A 160 1.78 1.93 9.40
C GLY A 160 2.14 1.04 10.59
N HIS A 161 3.40 1.02 11.04
CA HIS A 161 3.73 0.28 12.26
C HIS A 161 3.11 0.92 13.49
N ARG A 162 2.72 0.07 14.43
CA ARG A 162 2.12 0.44 15.71
C ARG A 162 3.21 0.61 16.76
N PHE A 163 3.15 1.71 17.50
CA PHE A 163 4.09 2.06 18.55
C PHE A 163 3.37 2.41 19.84
N GLU A 164 3.96 2.01 20.96
CA GLU A 164 3.61 2.49 22.29
C GLU A 164 4.39 3.79 22.57
N ILE A 165 3.69 4.83 23.00
CA ILE A 165 4.33 6.10 23.39
C ILE A 165 4.94 5.96 24.79
N LEU A 166 6.26 6.14 24.89
CA LEU A 166 6.97 6.06 26.17
C LEU A 166 7.02 7.40 26.90
N GLY A 167 7.18 8.49 26.16
CA GLY A 167 7.41 9.83 26.71
C GLY A 167 8.03 10.80 25.69
N ARG A 168 8.70 11.84 26.19
CA ARG A 168 9.26 12.93 25.37
C ARG A 168 10.76 12.77 25.17
N ALA A 169 11.21 12.59 23.93
CA ALA A 169 12.57 12.20 23.54
C ALA A 169 13.68 13.21 23.93
N ALA A 170 13.41 14.51 23.86
CA ALA A 170 14.39 15.55 24.10
C ALA A 170 13.82 16.66 24.99
N SER A 171 14.71 17.37 25.71
CA SER A 171 14.36 18.48 26.60
C SER A 171 13.67 19.64 25.89
N ASN A 172 13.97 19.79 24.61
CA ASN A 172 13.66 20.92 23.75
C ASN A 172 12.78 20.53 22.55
N GLY A 173 12.50 19.24 22.31
CA GLY A 173 11.97 18.76 21.03
C GLY A 173 10.52 18.34 21.03
N ASP A 174 9.87 18.51 19.88
CA ASP A 174 8.60 17.93 19.44
C ASP A 174 8.67 16.40 19.25
N GLU A 175 9.77 15.79 19.67
CA GLU A 175 10.07 14.38 19.51
C GLU A 175 9.55 13.56 20.68
N ILE A 176 8.97 12.43 20.34
CA ILE A 176 8.33 11.46 21.21
C ILE A 176 9.14 10.18 21.15
N ALA A 177 9.45 9.63 22.32
CA ALA A 177 10.05 8.32 22.46
C ALA A 177 8.96 7.26 22.28
N LEU A 178 9.24 6.29 21.43
CA LEU A 178 8.34 5.25 20.98
C LEU A 178 8.94 3.89 21.24
N LYS A 179 8.09 2.89 21.41
CA LYS A 179 8.47 1.49 21.51
C LYS A 179 7.66 0.67 20.52
N LEU A 180 8.35 -0.07 19.66
CA LEU A 180 7.71 -1.03 18.76
C LEU A 180 7.24 -2.26 19.56
N GLU A 181 6.28 -3.02 19.04
CA GLU A 181 5.84 -4.27 19.67
C GLU A 181 6.98 -5.28 19.88
N SER A 182 8.03 -5.25 19.05
CA SER A 182 9.26 -6.05 19.22
C SER A 182 10.07 -5.68 20.47
N GLY A 183 9.80 -4.53 21.07
CA GLY A 183 10.56 -3.96 22.18
C GLY A 183 11.59 -2.90 21.78
N ASP A 184 11.83 -2.71 20.48
CA ASP A 184 12.80 -1.75 19.98
C ASP A 184 12.34 -0.29 20.20
N GLY A 185 13.28 0.56 20.61
CA GLY A 185 13.03 1.98 20.89
C GLY A 185 13.28 2.88 19.68
N TYR A 186 12.41 3.86 19.47
CA TYR A 186 12.48 4.82 18.38
C TYR A 186 12.16 6.24 18.85
N PHE A 187 12.51 7.24 18.04
CA PHE A 187 12.16 8.64 18.27
C PHE A 187 11.49 9.23 17.05
N ALA A 188 10.33 9.85 17.20
CA ALA A 188 9.64 10.49 16.09
C ALA A 188 9.02 11.81 16.50
N ARG A 189 8.92 12.75 15.56
CA ARG A 189 8.12 13.96 15.77
C ARG A 189 6.65 13.60 15.94
N HIS A 190 5.94 14.31 16.80
CA HIS A 190 4.51 14.08 17.03
C HIS A 190 3.67 14.21 15.74
N THR A 191 4.07 15.07 14.80
CA THR A 191 3.43 15.23 13.48
C THR A 191 3.56 14.01 12.57
N SER A 192 4.46 13.08 12.90
CA SER A 192 4.65 11.80 12.20
C SER A 192 3.85 10.66 12.85
N LEU A 193 2.93 10.95 13.78
CA LEU A 193 2.15 9.96 14.50
C LEU A 193 0.65 10.20 14.31
N SER A 194 -0.12 9.11 14.28
CA SER A 194 -1.56 9.12 14.15
C SER A 194 -2.19 8.14 15.13
N THR A 195 -3.32 8.50 15.74
CA THR A 195 -4.13 7.56 16.54
C THR A 195 -4.97 6.63 15.66
N GLN A 196 -5.16 6.99 14.39
CA GLN A 196 -5.88 6.18 13.41
C GLN A 196 -4.88 5.41 12.55
N GLU A 197 -5.20 4.15 12.28
CA GLU A 197 -4.44 3.31 11.36
C GLU A 197 -4.38 3.99 9.98
N PRO A 198 -3.18 4.30 9.46
CA PRO A 198 -3.08 4.95 8.17
C PRO A 198 -3.54 4.01 7.08
N ARG A 199 -4.48 4.48 6.26
CA ARG A 199 -4.88 3.79 5.04
C ARG A 199 -3.95 4.19 3.92
N HIS A 200 -3.32 3.21 3.29
CA HIS A 200 -2.53 3.48 2.10
C HIS A 200 -3.45 3.97 0.97
N CYS A 201 -3.00 4.92 0.15
CA CYS A 201 -3.86 5.51 -0.88
C CYS A 201 -4.28 4.52 -1.98
N SER A 202 -3.58 3.39 -2.13
CA SER A 202 -3.97 2.32 -3.03
C SER A 202 -5.02 1.36 -2.44
N GLY A 203 -5.50 1.59 -1.22
CA GLY A 203 -6.46 0.74 -0.53
C GLY A 203 -5.86 -0.50 0.15
N PHE A 204 -4.54 -0.68 0.12
CA PHE A 204 -3.87 -1.76 0.85
C PHE A 204 -3.67 -1.41 2.33
N PHE A 205 -3.53 -2.42 3.19
CA PHE A 205 -3.24 -2.28 4.61
C PHE A 205 -2.05 -3.15 5.05
N LEU A 206 -1.47 -2.82 6.20
CA LEU A 206 -0.30 -3.54 6.72
C LEU A 206 -0.67 -5.00 7.00
N HIS A 207 0.27 -5.91 6.77
CA HIS A 207 0.08 -7.35 6.91
C HIS A 207 -0.97 -7.99 5.98
N GLN A 208 -1.50 -7.24 5.02
CA GLN A 208 -2.37 -7.79 4.00
C GLN A 208 -1.63 -8.83 3.15
N LYS A 209 -2.25 -10.00 2.99
CA LYS A 209 -1.80 -11.03 2.04
C LYS A 209 -2.09 -10.56 0.62
N VAL A 210 -1.07 -10.59 -0.20
CA VAL A 210 -1.09 -10.14 -1.59
C VAL A 210 -0.29 -11.10 -2.46
N TYR A 211 -0.41 -10.96 -3.77
CA TYR A 211 0.42 -11.69 -4.72
C TYR A 211 1.30 -10.71 -5.48
N TYR A 212 2.58 -11.07 -5.59
CA TYR A 212 3.53 -10.29 -6.36
C TYR A 212 3.27 -10.47 -7.85
N VAL A 213 2.97 -9.40 -8.60
CA VAL A 213 2.69 -9.46 -10.05
C VAL A 213 3.75 -8.75 -10.87
N GLY A 214 4.93 -8.53 -10.29
CA GLY A 214 6.04 -7.88 -10.98
C GLY A 214 6.88 -8.82 -11.81
N SER A 215 7.63 -8.23 -12.74
CA SER A 215 8.66 -8.90 -13.53
C SER A 215 10.01 -8.95 -12.82
N ALA A 216 10.11 -8.56 -11.53
CA ALA A 216 11.39 -8.62 -10.84
C ALA A 216 11.83 -10.07 -10.68
N ILE A 217 13.00 -10.35 -11.24
CA ILE A 217 13.71 -11.59 -11.03
C ILE A 217 14.64 -11.39 -9.84
N ALA A 218 14.63 -12.35 -8.93
CA ALA A 218 15.54 -12.44 -7.82
C ALA A 218 16.98 -12.61 -8.30
N LYS A 219 17.67 -11.52 -8.65
CA LYS A 219 19.06 -11.59 -9.15
C LYS A 219 20.04 -12.18 -8.13
N HIS A 220 19.67 -12.17 -6.85
CA HIS A 220 20.48 -12.70 -5.75
C HIS A 220 20.32 -14.21 -5.52
N HIS A 221 19.30 -14.85 -6.12
CA HIS A 221 19.19 -16.30 -6.08
C HIS A 221 19.88 -16.89 -7.29
N SER A 222 20.64 -17.97 -7.07
CA SER A 222 21.18 -18.82 -8.13
C SER A 222 20.51 -20.19 -8.03
N PRO A 223 19.61 -20.56 -8.96
CA PRO A 223 19.23 -19.83 -10.17
C PRO A 223 18.31 -18.61 -9.90
N PRO A 224 18.24 -17.64 -10.83
CA PRO A 224 17.36 -16.48 -10.68
C PRO A 224 15.89 -16.91 -10.63
N THR A 225 15.24 -16.70 -9.49
CA THR A 225 13.84 -17.09 -9.28
C THR A 225 12.90 -15.94 -9.63
N SER A 226 11.84 -16.21 -10.39
CA SER A 226 10.76 -15.25 -10.59
C SER A 226 9.85 -15.23 -9.36
N TYR A 227 9.62 -14.05 -8.78
CA TYR A 227 8.68 -13.88 -7.68
C TYR A 227 7.23 -13.75 -8.15
N TYR A 228 7.01 -13.72 -9.46
CA TYR A 228 5.69 -13.55 -10.05
C TYR A 228 4.73 -14.65 -9.60
N GLY A 229 3.60 -14.26 -9.02
CA GLY A 229 2.59 -15.18 -8.48
C GLY A 229 2.88 -15.72 -7.08
N GLN A 230 3.99 -15.33 -6.45
CA GLN A 230 4.24 -15.71 -5.07
C GLN A 230 3.35 -14.93 -4.10
N ALA A 231 2.87 -15.63 -3.08
CA ALA A 231 2.21 -15.00 -1.96
C ALA A 231 3.21 -14.12 -1.22
N ALA A 232 2.76 -12.95 -0.80
CA ALA A 232 3.53 -12.02 -0.02
C ALA A 232 2.66 -11.36 1.03
N VAL A 233 3.28 -10.82 2.05
CA VAL A 233 2.64 -10.02 3.08
C VAL A 233 3.20 -8.60 3.00
N ILE A 234 2.34 -7.59 2.95
CA ILE A 234 2.80 -6.20 3.02
C ILE A 234 3.39 -5.95 4.41
N THR A 235 4.67 -5.64 4.49
CA THR A 235 5.36 -5.40 5.77
C THR A 235 5.52 -3.93 6.08
N SER A 236 5.55 -3.05 5.06
CA SER A 236 5.49 -1.60 5.25
C SER A 236 5.14 -0.87 3.96
N PHE A 237 4.80 0.40 4.10
CA PHE A 237 4.56 1.30 2.97
C PHE A 237 5.63 2.38 2.90
N THR A 238 5.87 2.91 1.72
CA THR A 238 6.61 4.18 1.63
C THR A 238 5.69 5.35 1.90
N PRO A 239 6.22 6.49 2.36
CA PRO A 239 5.38 7.60 2.85
C PRO A 239 4.53 8.27 1.76
N HIS A 240 4.99 8.23 0.51
CA HIS A 240 4.22 8.71 -0.65
C HIS A 240 3.34 7.63 -1.28
N ALA A 241 3.24 6.46 -0.64
CA ALA A 241 2.43 5.34 -1.09
C ALA A 241 2.77 4.82 -2.52
N LYS A 242 3.96 5.18 -3.01
CA LYS A 242 4.43 4.82 -4.36
C LYS A 242 5.02 3.42 -4.40
N TYR A 243 5.63 3.02 -3.29
CA TYR A 243 6.25 1.71 -3.10
C TYR A 243 5.72 1.04 -1.84
N VAL A 244 5.71 -0.28 -1.88
CA VAL A 244 5.38 -1.18 -0.78
C VAL A 244 6.56 -2.11 -0.55
N TRP A 245 6.82 -2.42 0.71
CA TRP A 245 7.71 -3.50 1.09
C TRP A 245 6.88 -4.74 1.33
N LEU A 246 7.29 -5.83 0.70
CA LEU A 246 6.66 -7.13 0.78
C LEU A 246 7.62 -8.09 1.45
N ARG A 247 7.10 -9.01 2.25
CA ARG A 247 7.82 -10.21 2.66
C ARG A 247 7.21 -11.40 1.93
N LEU A 248 8.01 -12.03 1.10
CA LEU A 248 7.67 -13.29 0.42
C LEU A 248 7.85 -14.46 1.40
N ASP A 249 7.32 -15.64 1.08
CA ASP A 249 7.36 -16.82 1.96
C ASP A 249 8.80 -17.22 2.38
N ASP A 250 9.81 -16.91 1.57
CA ASP A 250 11.23 -17.16 1.88
C ASP A 250 11.89 -16.05 2.74
N ASP A 251 11.10 -15.24 3.45
CA ASP A 251 11.52 -14.15 4.36
C ASP A 251 12.33 -13.00 3.72
N TYR A 252 12.42 -12.92 2.39
CA TYR A 252 13.10 -11.83 1.71
C TYR A 252 12.23 -10.57 1.57
N PRO A 253 12.70 -9.39 2.03
CA PRO A 253 12.00 -8.13 1.83
C PRO A 253 12.18 -7.63 0.39
N VAL A 254 11.08 -7.45 -0.33
CA VAL A 254 11.06 -6.89 -1.69
C VAL A 254 10.40 -5.52 -1.68
N LYS A 255 11.16 -4.50 -2.07
CA LYS A 255 10.62 -3.17 -2.37
C LYS A 255 10.08 -3.15 -3.79
N THR A 256 8.78 -2.93 -3.95
CA THR A 256 8.16 -2.84 -5.27
C THR A 256 7.17 -1.68 -5.33
N SER A 257 6.77 -1.28 -6.53
CA SER A 257 5.72 -0.27 -6.66
C SER A 257 4.37 -0.86 -6.23
N SER A 258 3.52 -0.04 -5.60
CA SER A 258 2.18 -0.48 -5.16
C SER A 258 1.30 -0.99 -6.31
N PHE A 259 1.56 -0.57 -7.55
CA PHE A 259 0.90 -1.07 -8.77
C PHE A 259 1.28 -2.50 -9.17
N VAL A 260 2.33 -3.05 -8.57
CA VAL A 260 2.92 -4.35 -8.90
C VAL A 260 2.49 -5.43 -7.90
N VAL A 261 1.44 -5.11 -7.14
CA VAL A 261 0.86 -5.97 -6.13
C VAL A 261 -0.62 -6.08 -6.44
N SER A 262 -1.11 -7.31 -6.48
CA SER A 262 -2.55 -7.56 -6.60
C SER A 262 -3.03 -8.22 -5.32
N VAL A 263 -4.19 -7.78 -4.81
CA VAL A 263 -5.05 -8.67 -4.02
C VAL A 263 -5.23 -9.95 -4.83
N PRO A 264 -5.26 -11.16 -4.23
CA PRO A 264 -5.65 -12.38 -4.94
C PRO A 264 -6.82 -12.06 -5.88
N ARG A 265 -6.52 -11.94 -7.16
CA ARG A 265 -7.56 -11.68 -8.15
C ARG A 265 -8.22 -13.01 -8.39
N VAL A 266 -9.54 -13.01 -8.22
CA VAL A 266 -10.36 -14.05 -8.81
C VAL A 266 -10.13 -13.94 -10.32
N CYS A 267 -9.59 -14.99 -10.93
CA CYS A 267 -9.48 -15.12 -12.37
C CYS A 267 -10.83 -15.61 -12.89
N GLY A 268 -11.58 -14.68 -13.48
CA GLY A 268 -13.01 -14.85 -13.66
C GLY A 268 -13.75 -14.84 -12.33
N ASP A 269 -14.91 -15.49 -12.28
CA ASP A 269 -15.70 -15.63 -11.05
C ASP A 269 -15.42 -16.95 -10.30
N ARG A 270 -14.51 -17.79 -10.84
CA ARG A 270 -14.42 -19.22 -10.45
C ARG A 270 -13.12 -19.64 -9.78
N PHE A 271 -12.01 -18.94 -10.01
CA PHE A 271 -10.69 -19.40 -9.56
C PHE A 271 -9.90 -18.27 -8.91
N CYS A 272 -9.07 -18.58 -7.92
CA CYS A 272 -8.12 -17.67 -7.31
C CYS A 272 -6.68 -18.13 -7.56
N ILE A 273 -5.73 -17.20 -7.49
CA ILE A 273 -4.31 -17.58 -7.41
C ILE A 273 -4.10 -18.43 -6.15
N GLY A 274 -3.41 -19.55 -6.29
CA GLY A 274 -3.21 -20.54 -5.22
C GLY A 274 -4.19 -21.72 -5.27
N ASP A 275 -5.29 -21.62 -6.03
CA ASP A 275 -6.24 -22.72 -6.13
C ASP A 275 -5.60 -23.96 -6.75
N GLU A 276 -5.95 -25.12 -6.20
CA GLU A 276 -5.65 -26.41 -6.81
C GLU A 276 -6.73 -26.77 -7.82
N VAL A 277 -6.30 -27.01 -9.04
CA VAL A 277 -7.16 -27.26 -10.20
C VAL A 277 -6.68 -28.48 -10.98
N TYR A 278 -7.54 -29.00 -11.84
CA TYR A 278 -7.22 -30.01 -12.83
C TYR A 278 -7.17 -29.39 -14.21
N TYR A 279 -6.16 -29.77 -15.01
CA TYR A 279 -6.09 -29.32 -16.40
C TYR A 279 -7.09 -30.11 -17.26
N ALA A 280 -8.01 -29.39 -17.91
CA ALA A 280 -9.07 -29.91 -18.77
C ALA A 280 -8.91 -29.48 -20.23
N GLY A 281 -7.74 -28.97 -20.63
CA GLY A 281 -7.44 -28.56 -22.00
C GLY A 281 -7.16 -29.72 -22.97
N SER A 282 -6.93 -29.41 -24.24
CA SER A 282 -6.72 -30.40 -25.31
C SER A 282 -5.37 -31.13 -25.31
N ASN A 283 -4.47 -30.80 -24.38
CA ASN A 283 -3.18 -31.48 -24.28
C ASN A 283 -3.34 -32.79 -23.51
N GLU A 284 -3.21 -33.93 -24.20
CA GLU A 284 -3.44 -35.27 -23.64
C GLU A 284 -2.52 -35.60 -22.46
N VAL A 285 -1.26 -35.16 -22.52
CA VAL A 285 -0.27 -35.42 -21.47
C VAL A 285 -0.60 -34.68 -20.18
N LEU A 286 -1.23 -33.50 -20.29
CA LEU A 286 -1.58 -32.67 -19.14
C LEU A 286 -3.01 -32.93 -18.64
N PHE A 287 -3.87 -33.53 -19.46
CA PHE A 287 -5.29 -33.73 -19.13
C PHE A 287 -5.49 -34.52 -17.83
N GLY A 288 -6.31 -33.98 -16.94
CA GLY A 288 -6.61 -34.57 -15.64
C GLY A 288 -5.47 -34.50 -14.63
N ARG A 289 -4.33 -33.85 -14.95
CA ARG A 289 -3.25 -33.61 -13.98
C ARG A 289 -3.61 -32.44 -13.07
N ARG A 290 -3.26 -32.59 -11.78
CA ARG A 290 -3.44 -31.54 -10.77
C ARG A 290 -2.36 -30.48 -10.92
N ALA A 291 -2.77 -29.22 -10.84
CA ALA A 291 -1.92 -28.05 -10.91
C ALA A 291 -2.37 -27.00 -9.90
N THR A 292 -1.50 -26.06 -9.58
CA THR A 292 -1.80 -24.88 -8.76
C THR A 292 -1.76 -23.65 -9.65
N ILE A 293 -2.76 -22.78 -9.56
CA ILE A 293 -2.75 -21.50 -10.26
C ILE A 293 -1.68 -20.62 -9.62
N LYS A 294 -0.64 -20.27 -10.38
CA LYS A 294 0.44 -19.41 -9.89
C LYS A 294 0.20 -17.95 -10.21
N ALA A 295 -0.36 -17.63 -11.37
CA ALA A 295 -0.56 -16.22 -11.73
C ALA A 295 -1.54 -16.01 -12.90
N VAL A 296 -1.91 -14.75 -13.10
CA VAL A 296 -2.77 -14.27 -14.21
C VAL A 296 -1.92 -13.52 -15.23
N LEU A 297 -1.72 -14.11 -16.41
CA LEU A 297 -0.84 -13.56 -17.45
C LEU A 297 -1.39 -12.23 -18.01
N PRO A 298 -0.57 -11.16 -18.08
CA PRO A 298 -1.06 -9.81 -18.40
C PRO A 298 -1.48 -9.62 -19.86
N ASP A 299 -0.94 -10.43 -20.79
CA ASP A 299 -1.07 -10.20 -22.23
C ASP A 299 -2.29 -10.88 -22.87
N THR A 300 -3.09 -11.60 -22.09
CA THR A 300 -4.24 -12.38 -22.55
C THR A 300 -5.38 -12.20 -21.57
N SER A 301 -6.57 -11.84 -22.04
CA SER A 301 -7.73 -11.55 -21.18
C SER A 301 -8.03 -12.64 -20.15
N ASP A 302 -7.73 -13.90 -20.50
CA ASP A 302 -8.05 -15.07 -19.68
C ASP A 302 -6.81 -15.96 -19.41
N GLY A 303 -5.60 -15.44 -19.61
CA GLY A 303 -4.39 -16.24 -19.49
C GLY A 303 -4.02 -16.54 -18.05
N LEU A 304 -3.75 -17.80 -17.78
CA LEU A 304 -3.37 -18.32 -16.47
C LEU A 304 -2.03 -19.04 -16.59
N LEU A 305 -1.15 -18.82 -15.63
CA LEU A 305 0.04 -19.64 -15.42
C LEU A 305 -0.27 -20.67 -14.33
N VAL A 306 -0.26 -21.95 -14.69
CA VAL A 306 -0.44 -23.05 -13.74
C VAL A 306 0.86 -23.83 -13.57
N GLN A 307 1.13 -24.33 -12.36
CA GLN A 307 2.26 -25.21 -12.07
C GLN A 307 1.74 -26.60 -11.68
N PHE A 308 2.20 -27.63 -12.39
CA PHE A 308 1.88 -29.02 -12.08
C PHE A 308 2.76 -29.55 -10.95
N ARG A 309 2.35 -30.67 -10.34
CA ARG A 309 3.08 -31.31 -9.22
C ARG A 309 4.52 -31.73 -9.55
N ASP A 310 4.84 -31.93 -10.83
CA ASP A 310 6.21 -32.22 -11.28
C ASP A 310 7.08 -30.95 -11.42
N GLY A 311 6.57 -29.80 -11.00
CA GLY A 311 7.23 -28.51 -11.09
C GLY A 311 7.08 -27.81 -12.45
N THR A 312 6.58 -28.51 -13.48
CA THR A 312 6.41 -27.93 -14.81
C THR A 312 5.34 -26.85 -14.79
N THR A 313 5.53 -25.79 -15.57
CA THR A 313 4.57 -24.69 -15.68
C THR A 313 3.97 -24.62 -17.07
N LYS A 314 2.71 -24.18 -17.17
CA LYS A 314 2.00 -24.03 -18.43
C LYS A 314 1.12 -22.80 -18.44
N ALA A 315 1.25 -21.99 -19.49
CA ALA A 315 0.28 -20.97 -19.84
C ALA A 315 -1.00 -21.64 -20.40
N THR A 316 -2.14 -21.33 -19.81
CA THR A 316 -3.46 -21.89 -20.14
C THR A 316 -4.54 -20.82 -20.02
N THR A 317 -5.80 -21.17 -20.24
CA THR A 317 -6.95 -20.29 -20.03
C THR A 317 -7.88 -20.86 -18.98
N GLU A 318 -8.75 -20.02 -18.40
CA GLU A 318 -9.76 -20.44 -17.43
C GLU A 318 -10.62 -21.60 -17.94
N ALA A 319 -11.04 -21.54 -19.22
CA ALA A 319 -11.86 -22.58 -19.86
C ALA A 319 -11.19 -23.96 -19.95
N LYS A 320 -9.88 -24.05 -19.70
CA LYS A 320 -9.10 -25.30 -19.72
C LYS A 320 -8.77 -25.79 -18.31
N LEU A 321 -9.40 -25.24 -17.28
CA LEU A 321 -9.22 -25.64 -15.89
C LEU A 321 -10.56 -26.10 -15.30
N SER A 322 -10.48 -27.01 -14.34
CA SER A 322 -11.63 -27.54 -13.60
C SER A 322 -11.26 -27.72 -12.13
N LEU A 323 -12.20 -27.43 -11.23
CA LEU A 323 -12.02 -27.75 -9.80
C LEU A 323 -12.13 -29.25 -9.53
N GLU A 324 -12.91 -29.95 -10.35
CA GLU A 324 -13.07 -31.40 -10.28
C GLU A 324 -12.20 -32.11 -11.31
N ARG A 325 -11.73 -33.32 -10.96
CA ARG A 325 -10.97 -34.15 -11.89
C ARG A 325 -11.87 -34.53 -13.08
N PRO A 326 -11.53 -34.13 -14.32
CA PRO A 326 -12.34 -34.48 -15.47
C PRO A 326 -12.30 -36.01 -15.68
N ARG A 327 -13.48 -36.62 -15.82
CA ARG A 327 -13.63 -38.09 -15.87
C ARG A 327 -13.31 -38.70 -17.23
N GLU A 328 -13.49 -37.95 -18.31
CA GLU A 328 -13.28 -38.45 -19.68
C GLU A 328 -12.53 -37.43 -20.55
N GLN A 329 -11.61 -37.91 -21.38
CA GLN A 329 -10.91 -37.07 -22.35
C GLN A 329 -11.85 -36.64 -23.49
N PRO A 330 -11.80 -35.37 -23.95
CA PRO A 330 -12.62 -34.90 -25.07
C PRO A 330 -12.46 -35.73 -26.35
N ALA A 331 -11.25 -36.24 -26.60
CA ALA A 331 -10.95 -37.10 -27.75
C ALA A 331 -11.62 -38.48 -27.65
N GLN A 332 -11.68 -39.05 -26.44
CA GLN A 332 -12.36 -40.33 -26.18
C GLN A 332 -13.89 -40.17 -26.23
N ALA A 333 -14.43 -39.06 -25.73
CA ALA A 333 -15.85 -38.73 -25.87
C ALA A 333 -16.26 -38.57 -27.36
N ARG A 334 -15.38 -37.99 -28.19
CA ARG A 334 -15.59 -37.91 -29.65
C ARG A 334 -15.52 -39.27 -30.35
N ARG A 335 -14.62 -40.17 -29.93
CA ARG A 335 -14.59 -41.54 -30.47
C ARG A 335 -15.80 -42.37 -30.05
N ARG A 336 -16.27 -42.23 -28.80
CA ARG A 336 -17.49 -42.89 -28.32
C ARG A 336 -18.74 -42.40 -29.04
N SER A 337 -18.88 -41.09 -29.27
CA SER A 337 -20.03 -40.54 -30.03
C SER A 337 -20.04 -40.99 -31.50
N LEU A 338 -18.88 -41.13 -32.15
CA LEU A 338 -18.83 -41.69 -33.50
C LEU A 338 -19.14 -43.20 -33.55
N LEU A 339 -18.84 -43.95 -32.49
CA LEU A 339 -19.19 -45.37 -32.39
C LEU A 339 -20.65 -45.63 -31.98
N THR A 340 -21.30 -44.71 -31.25
CA THR A 340 -22.73 -44.84 -30.89
C THR A 340 -23.67 -44.49 -32.03
N VAL A 341 -23.24 -43.70 -33.02
CA VAL A 341 -24.06 -43.40 -34.21
C VAL A 341 -24.18 -44.62 -35.16
N PHE A 342 -23.35 -45.65 -35.00
CA PHE A 342 -23.41 -46.88 -35.80
C PHE A 342 -24.13 -48.07 -35.12
N SER A 343 -24.76 -47.88 -33.96
CA SER A 343 -25.39 -48.98 -33.23
C SER A 343 -26.76 -48.66 -32.64
N ASP A 344 -27.59 -47.88 -33.34
CA ASP A 344 -29.00 -47.68 -32.98
C ASP A 344 -29.93 -48.11 -34.12
N THR A 345 -30.17 -49.42 -34.22
CA THR A 345 -31.48 -49.93 -34.65
C THR A 345 -32.10 -50.69 -33.49
N ASN A 346 -33.23 -50.15 -33.00
CA ASN A 346 -34.24 -50.79 -32.16
C ASN A 346 -33.78 -51.35 -30.80
N PHE A 347 -33.98 -50.58 -29.73
CA PHE A 347 -34.70 -51.09 -28.53
C PHE A 347 -35.24 -49.92 -27.71
N ARG A 348 -36.55 -49.67 -27.82
CA ARG A 348 -37.30 -48.80 -26.90
C ARG A 348 -37.68 -49.61 -25.67
N LEU A 349 -37.14 -49.28 -24.50
CA LEU A 349 -37.74 -49.66 -23.23
C LEU A 349 -37.68 -48.50 -22.22
N PHE A 350 -38.87 -48.21 -21.71
CA PHE A 350 -39.30 -47.34 -20.62
C PHE A 350 -38.26 -46.90 -19.59
N ALA A 351 -38.18 -45.59 -19.36
CA ALA A 351 -37.62 -44.98 -18.14
C ALA A 351 -38.68 -44.08 -17.47
N PRO A 352 -38.78 -44.06 -16.12
CA PRO A 352 -39.77 -43.27 -15.38
C PRO A 352 -39.34 -41.79 -15.25
N PRO A 353 -40.27 -40.88 -14.92
CA PRO A 353 -40.01 -39.44 -14.96
C PRO A 353 -39.10 -38.99 -13.81
N ALA A 354 -38.10 -38.18 -14.17
CA ALA A 354 -37.18 -37.56 -13.21
C ALA A 354 -37.90 -36.50 -12.35
N ARG A 355 -37.70 -36.58 -11.04
CA ARG A 355 -38.09 -35.53 -10.08
C ARG A 355 -37.28 -34.25 -10.34
N ASN A 356 -37.99 -33.16 -10.61
CA ASN A 356 -37.45 -31.81 -10.58
C ASN A 356 -37.03 -31.46 -9.14
N VAL A 357 -35.72 -31.37 -8.90
CA VAL A 357 -35.17 -30.73 -7.70
C VAL A 357 -34.73 -29.33 -8.10
N HIS A 358 -35.58 -28.35 -7.82
CA HIS A 358 -35.20 -26.94 -7.85
C HIS A 358 -34.26 -26.64 -6.68
N PHE A 359 -32.97 -26.48 -6.96
CA PHE A 359 -32.09 -25.78 -6.04
C PHE A 359 -32.20 -24.28 -6.29
N ARG A 360 -33.06 -23.60 -5.51
CA ARG A 360 -32.93 -22.17 -5.27
C ARG A 360 -31.70 -21.95 -4.40
N HIS A 361 -30.63 -21.45 -5.00
CA HIS A 361 -29.58 -20.74 -4.25
C HIS A 361 -29.79 -19.24 -4.49
N ASP A 362 -30.75 -18.68 -3.78
CA ASP A 362 -30.78 -17.24 -3.50
C ASP A 362 -29.68 -16.96 -2.47
N ILE A 363 -28.43 -16.89 -2.92
CA ILE A 363 -27.36 -16.23 -2.18
C ILE A 363 -27.18 -14.86 -2.82
N SER A 364 -28.04 -13.93 -2.40
CA SER A 364 -27.83 -12.51 -2.59
C SER A 364 -26.59 -12.09 -1.81
N MET A 365 -25.44 -12.16 -2.47
CA MET A 365 -24.24 -11.48 -2.03
C MET A 365 -24.46 -9.96 -2.23
N HIS A 366 -25.09 -9.32 -1.24
CA HIS A 366 -25.00 -7.88 -1.06
C HIS A 366 -23.54 -7.54 -0.75
N VAL A 367 -22.74 -7.34 -1.80
CA VAL A 367 -21.48 -6.60 -1.70
C VAL A 367 -21.88 -5.17 -1.35
N PHE A 368 -21.86 -4.84 -0.06
CA PHE A 368 -21.93 -3.47 0.41
C PHE A 368 -20.64 -2.76 -0.02
N THR A 369 -20.57 -2.32 -1.28
CA THR A 369 -19.78 -1.15 -1.60
C THR A 369 -20.45 0.01 -0.91
N VAL A 370 -19.99 0.34 0.30
CA VAL A 370 -20.27 1.64 0.90
C VAL A 370 -19.67 2.65 -0.08
N ASP A 371 -20.52 3.13 -1.00
CA ASP A 371 -20.17 4.15 -1.98
C ASP A 371 -19.87 5.41 -1.19
N ASN A 372 -18.59 5.59 -0.87
CA ASN A 372 -18.10 6.83 -0.28
C ASN A 372 -18.47 7.95 -1.25
N GLU A 373 -19.36 8.86 -0.84
CA GLU A 373 -19.74 10.02 -1.68
C GLU A 373 -18.52 10.83 -2.14
N ARG A 374 -17.42 10.75 -1.39
CA ARG A 374 -16.11 11.35 -1.71
C ARG A 374 -15.48 10.83 -3.00
N ASP A 375 -15.93 9.69 -3.53
CA ASP A 375 -15.43 9.03 -4.74
C ASP A 375 -16.30 9.29 -5.97
N ARG A 376 -17.15 10.32 -5.95
CA ARG A 376 -17.93 10.75 -7.11
C ARG A 376 -17.45 12.13 -7.58
N LEU A 377 -17.44 12.34 -8.90
CA LEU A 377 -17.17 13.65 -9.50
C LEU A 377 -18.25 13.99 -10.52
N PRO A 378 -18.72 15.26 -10.57
CA PRO A 378 -19.59 15.73 -11.64
C PRO A 378 -18.95 15.47 -13.00
N VAL A 379 -19.71 14.91 -13.94
CA VAL A 379 -19.20 14.54 -15.27
C VAL A 379 -18.58 15.73 -16.02
N GLN A 380 -19.07 16.95 -15.77
CA GLN A 380 -18.56 18.19 -16.35
C GLN A 380 -17.17 18.60 -15.82
N GLU A 381 -16.80 18.19 -14.61
CA GLU A 381 -15.49 18.51 -13.99
C GLU A 381 -14.36 17.61 -14.51
N ILE A 382 -14.70 16.57 -15.28
CA ILE A 382 -13.76 15.59 -15.80
C ILE A 382 -13.45 15.89 -17.27
N PHE A 383 -12.17 16.10 -17.55
CA PHE A 383 -11.61 16.44 -18.86
C PHE A 383 -11.03 15.21 -19.56
N TYR A 384 -10.98 15.24 -20.89
CA TYR A 384 -10.37 14.19 -21.69
C TYR A 384 -8.85 14.31 -21.66
N SER A 385 -8.12 13.22 -21.41
CA SER A 385 -6.65 13.23 -21.54
C SER A 385 -6.18 13.12 -22.99
N GLN A 386 -7.01 12.64 -23.91
CA GLN A 386 -6.64 12.37 -25.31
C GLN A 386 -7.39 13.28 -26.28
N ASP A 387 -6.73 13.62 -27.40
CA ASP A 387 -7.36 14.31 -28.55
C ASP A 387 -8.33 13.41 -29.33
N SER A 388 -8.15 12.08 -29.29
CA SER A 388 -9.01 11.15 -30.02
C SER A 388 -9.20 9.81 -29.32
N ILE A 389 -10.36 9.20 -29.56
CA ILE A 389 -10.75 7.89 -29.04
C ILE A 389 -11.32 7.01 -30.15
N LYS A 390 -11.09 5.69 -30.06
CA LYS A 390 -11.72 4.72 -30.96
C LYS A 390 -13.23 4.62 -30.71
N ASN A 391 -14.02 4.40 -31.76
CA ASN A 391 -15.47 4.18 -31.70
C ASN A 391 -15.92 2.85 -31.04
N LYS A 392 -14.99 2.00 -30.60
CA LYS A 392 -15.25 0.72 -29.93
C LYS A 392 -14.45 0.57 -28.63
N PHE A 393 -15.01 -0.16 -27.68
CA PHE A 393 -14.34 -0.63 -26.46
C PHE A 393 -13.38 -1.80 -26.76
N GLN A 394 -12.60 -2.22 -25.77
CA GLN A 394 -11.67 -3.35 -25.93
C GLN A 394 -12.40 -4.69 -26.14
N ASP A 395 -13.62 -4.80 -25.64
CA ASP A 395 -14.51 -5.97 -25.79
C ASP A 395 -15.27 -5.98 -27.14
N GLY A 396 -14.96 -5.04 -28.05
CA GLY A 396 -15.59 -4.94 -29.36
C GLY A 396 -16.92 -4.17 -29.41
N ARG A 397 -17.54 -3.86 -28.27
CA ARG A 397 -18.79 -3.08 -28.24
C ARG A 397 -18.57 -1.66 -28.74
N SER A 398 -19.55 -1.09 -29.45
CA SER A 398 -19.46 0.30 -29.92
C SER A 398 -19.80 1.30 -28.81
N LEU A 399 -19.29 2.53 -28.89
CA LEU A 399 -19.67 3.61 -27.96
C LEU A 399 -21.18 3.89 -28.01
N GLY A 400 -21.76 3.89 -29.21
CA GLY A 400 -23.19 4.14 -29.42
C GLY A 400 -24.10 3.04 -28.86
N GLN A 401 -23.65 1.79 -28.85
CA GLN A 401 -24.36 0.70 -28.18
C GLN A 401 -24.44 0.95 -26.67
N MET A 402 -23.31 1.29 -26.04
CA MET A 402 -23.28 1.54 -24.59
C MET A 402 -24.04 2.81 -24.20
N GLU A 403 -24.00 3.86 -25.03
CA GLU A 403 -24.85 5.05 -24.90
C GLU A 403 -26.33 4.69 -24.90
N ARG A 404 -26.78 3.85 -25.85
CA ARG A 404 -28.16 3.38 -25.94
C ARG A 404 -28.58 2.54 -24.73
N GLU A 405 -27.75 1.57 -24.34
CA GLU A 405 -28.02 0.70 -23.19
C GLU A 405 -28.20 1.50 -21.89
N LEU A 406 -27.38 2.53 -21.69
CA LEU A 406 -27.50 3.42 -20.52
C LEU A 406 -28.76 4.30 -20.59
N ARG A 407 -29.12 4.84 -21.76
CA ARG A 407 -30.34 5.66 -21.92
C ARG A 407 -31.62 4.87 -21.72
N VAL A 408 -31.66 3.63 -22.21
CA VAL A 408 -32.83 2.74 -22.06
C VAL A 408 -32.87 2.10 -20.66
N GLY A 409 -31.82 2.24 -19.86
CA GLY A 409 -31.73 1.64 -18.53
C GLY A 409 -31.44 0.14 -18.55
N VAL A 410 -30.96 -0.40 -19.68
CA VAL A 410 -30.45 -1.78 -19.78
C VAL A 410 -29.18 -1.96 -18.95
N LYS A 411 -28.40 -0.88 -18.79
CA LYS A 411 -27.26 -0.81 -17.89
C LYS A 411 -27.38 0.37 -16.94
N HIS A 412 -26.96 0.14 -15.71
CA HIS A 412 -26.80 1.15 -14.68
C HIS A 412 -25.34 1.59 -14.55
N LEU A 413 -25.11 2.71 -13.87
CA LEU A 413 -23.77 3.21 -13.56
C LEU A 413 -22.95 2.22 -12.72
N SER A 414 -23.61 1.45 -11.86
CA SER A 414 -23.01 0.38 -11.05
C SER A 414 -22.43 -0.76 -11.88
N ASP A 415 -22.96 -1.00 -13.07
CA ASP A 415 -22.56 -2.11 -13.94
C ASP A 415 -21.33 -1.75 -14.79
N ILE A 416 -20.87 -0.50 -14.69
CA ILE A 416 -19.79 0.05 -15.50
C ILE A 416 -18.58 0.28 -14.58
N PRO A 417 -17.40 -0.23 -14.94
CA PRO A 417 -16.20 0.02 -14.15
C PRO A 417 -15.95 1.52 -13.94
N ARG A 418 -15.62 1.88 -12.70
CA ARG A 418 -15.27 3.26 -12.30
C ARG A 418 -14.19 3.83 -13.24
N ILE A 419 -14.30 5.12 -13.56
CA ILE A 419 -13.29 5.79 -14.40
C ILE A 419 -12.12 6.26 -13.54
N THR A 420 -10.90 6.03 -14.03
CA THR A 420 -9.70 6.55 -13.35
C THR A 420 -9.48 8.00 -13.75
N VAL A 421 -9.40 8.89 -12.76
CA VAL A 421 -9.13 10.34 -12.95
C VAL A 421 -7.82 10.73 -12.28
N VAL A 422 -7.07 11.62 -12.92
CA VAL A 422 -5.77 12.12 -12.44
C VAL A 422 -5.83 13.65 -12.39
N ARG A 423 -5.39 14.25 -11.27
CA ARG A 423 -5.34 15.72 -11.14
C ARG A 423 -4.09 16.24 -11.84
N HIS A 424 -4.25 17.10 -12.85
CA HIS A 424 -3.16 17.74 -13.58
C HIS A 424 -3.56 19.20 -13.88
N GLU A 425 -2.65 20.15 -13.63
CA GLU A 425 -2.92 21.60 -13.78
C GLU A 425 -4.22 22.07 -13.09
N GLY A 426 -4.47 21.55 -11.89
CA GLY A 426 -5.66 21.89 -11.10
C GLY A 426 -6.97 21.25 -11.58
N ARG A 427 -6.98 20.52 -12.70
CA ARG A 427 -8.17 19.88 -13.30
C ARG A 427 -8.10 18.36 -13.21
N TRP A 428 -9.24 17.68 -13.33
CA TRP A 428 -9.33 16.22 -13.34
C TRP A 428 -9.37 15.69 -14.77
N PHE A 429 -8.38 14.90 -15.15
CA PHE A 429 -8.32 14.27 -16.47
C PHE A 429 -8.59 12.77 -16.38
N SER A 430 -9.43 12.24 -17.26
CA SER A 430 -9.75 10.82 -17.30
C SER A 430 -8.67 10.02 -18.05
N VAL A 431 -8.29 8.87 -17.52
CA VAL A 431 -7.45 7.86 -18.20
C VAL A 431 -8.32 6.94 -19.08
N ASP A 432 -9.65 6.99 -18.91
CA ASP A 432 -10.67 6.14 -19.51
C ASP A 432 -11.61 6.93 -20.45
N ASN A 433 -11.04 7.69 -21.39
CA ASN A 433 -11.77 8.67 -22.24
C ASN A 433 -12.99 8.11 -22.99
N ARG A 434 -12.98 6.83 -23.40
CA ARG A 434 -14.13 6.19 -24.06
C ARG A 434 -15.36 6.11 -23.14
N ARG A 435 -15.17 5.77 -21.86
CA ARG A 435 -16.26 5.73 -20.88
C ARG A 435 -16.73 7.14 -20.55
N LEU A 436 -15.80 8.07 -20.35
CA LEU A 436 -16.14 9.48 -20.12
C LEU A 436 -16.97 10.08 -21.26
N TRP A 437 -16.64 9.74 -22.52
CA TRP A 437 -17.40 10.19 -23.69
C TRP A 437 -18.86 9.74 -23.65
N VAL A 438 -19.10 8.46 -23.33
CA VAL A 438 -20.46 7.94 -23.18
C VAL A 438 -21.16 8.64 -22.02
N PHE A 439 -20.49 8.81 -20.88
CA PHE A 439 -21.06 9.47 -19.70
C PHE A 439 -21.48 10.91 -19.98
N LYS A 440 -20.65 11.70 -20.68
CA LYS A 440 -20.97 13.09 -21.07
C LYS A 440 -22.18 13.19 -22.01
N ARG A 441 -22.53 12.12 -22.74
CA ARG A 441 -23.66 12.09 -23.68
C ARG A 441 -24.96 11.57 -23.09
N VAL A 442 -24.85 10.68 -22.11
CA VAL A 442 -26.02 10.10 -21.43
C VAL A 442 -26.44 10.98 -20.27
N PHE A 443 -25.47 11.44 -19.48
CA PHE A 443 -25.71 12.13 -18.23
C PHE A 443 -25.56 13.65 -18.43
N GLY A 444 -26.48 14.41 -17.83
CA GLY A 444 -26.42 15.86 -17.83
C GLY A 444 -25.22 16.39 -17.03
N GLN A 445 -24.98 17.69 -17.15
CA GLN A 445 -23.85 18.40 -16.51
C GLN A 445 -23.74 18.19 -14.99
N GLN A 446 -24.88 18.03 -14.31
CA GLN A 446 -24.92 17.94 -12.84
C GLN A 446 -24.76 16.53 -12.28
N GLN A 447 -24.77 15.49 -13.12
CA GLN A 447 -24.71 14.13 -12.60
C GLN A 447 -23.29 13.72 -12.23
N SER A 448 -23.13 13.12 -11.05
CA SER A 448 -21.85 12.64 -10.55
C SER A 448 -21.65 11.15 -10.83
N VAL A 449 -20.51 10.82 -11.43
CA VAL A 449 -20.11 9.44 -11.75
C VAL A 449 -19.08 8.93 -10.75
N PRO A 450 -19.06 7.62 -10.45
CA PRO A 450 -18.06 7.05 -9.56
C PRO A 450 -16.69 7.03 -10.24
N VAL A 451 -15.67 7.50 -9.51
CA VAL A 451 -14.30 7.64 -10.00
C VAL A 451 -13.29 6.94 -9.09
N CYS A 452 -12.12 6.61 -9.65
CA CYS A 452 -10.93 6.23 -8.91
C CYS A 452 -9.86 7.31 -9.10
N ARG A 453 -9.33 7.89 -8.01
CA ARG A 453 -8.28 8.91 -8.09
C ARG A 453 -6.91 8.25 -8.28
N GLY A 454 -6.25 8.55 -9.40
CA GLY A 454 -4.91 8.07 -9.74
C GLY A 454 -3.83 9.16 -9.61
N ALA A 455 -2.57 8.76 -9.78
CA ALA A 455 -1.40 9.66 -9.81
C ALA A 455 -0.97 9.97 -11.26
N GLN A 456 -0.19 11.04 -11.44
CA GLN A 456 0.43 11.39 -12.73
C GLN A 456 1.59 10.44 -13.04
N ASP A 457 1.29 9.24 -13.52
CA ASP A 457 2.24 8.18 -13.85
C ASP A 457 2.52 8.08 -15.36
N HIS A 458 3.39 7.13 -15.77
CA HIS A 458 3.72 6.91 -17.19
C HIS A 458 2.48 6.55 -18.05
N ARG A 459 1.47 5.90 -17.46
CA ARG A 459 0.23 5.51 -18.15
C ARG A 459 -0.66 6.73 -18.41
N PHE A 460 -0.68 7.68 -17.48
CA PHE A 460 -1.30 8.98 -17.70
C PHE A 460 -0.55 9.75 -18.80
N TRP A 461 0.77 9.91 -18.69
CA TRP A 461 1.56 10.69 -19.65
C TRP A 461 1.54 10.12 -21.08
N SER A 462 1.59 8.79 -21.23
CA SER A 462 1.45 8.14 -22.55
C SER A 462 0.07 8.35 -23.19
N LYS A 463 -0.96 8.65 -22.39
CA LYS A 463 -2.30 8.94 -22.87
C LYS A 463 -2.59 10.43 -22.92
N PHE A 464 -1.80 11.28 -22.28
CA PHE A 464 -2.05 12.71 -22.22
C PHE A 464 -1.62 13.36 -23.54
N THR A 465 -2.54 13.38 -24.51
CA THR A 465 -2.32 13.90 -25.86
C THR A 465 -3.24 15.06 -26.20
N THR A 466 -4.05 15.54 -25.26
CA THR A 466 -5.01 16.62 -25.50
C THR A 466 -4.33 17.96 -25.82
N LYS A 467 -4.77 18.64 -26.88
CA LYS A 467 -4.33 19.99 -27.28
C LYS A 467 -5.33 21.08 -26.92
N ASN A 468 -6.59 20.71 -26.72
CA ASN A 468 -7.70 21.59 -26.35
C ASN A 468 -7.99 21.60 -24.84
N ARG A 469 -7.01 21.24 -24.01
CA ARG A 469 -7.16 21.13 -22.55
C ARG A 469 -8.27 20.17 -22.10
N GLY A 470 -8.54 19.14 -22.90
CA GLY A 470 -9.47 18.06 -22.62
C GLY A 470 -10.94 18.44 -22.66
N VAL A 471 -11.29 19.54 -23.34
CA VAL A 471 -12.67 20.03 -23.44
C VAL A 471 -13.52 19.11 -24.31
N ASP A 472 -13.02 18.76 -25.50
CA ASP A 472 -13.65 17.82 -26.42
C ASP A 472 -12.69 16.69 -26.81
N VAL A 473 -13.24 15.67 -27.48
CA VAL A 473 -12.46 14.55 -28.03
C VAL A 473 -13.05 14.09 -29.35
N ARG A 474 -12.20 13.80 -30.34
CA ARG A 474 -12.62 13.29 -31.64
C ARG A 474 -12.81 11.77 -31.60
N VAL A 475 -13.98 11.28 -31.98
CA VAL A 475 -14.21 9.84 -32.18
C VAL A 475 -13.71 9.45 -33.58
N ARG A 476 -12.87 8.40 -33.65
CA ARG A 476 -12.33 7.84 -34.90
C ARG A 476 -12.84 6.43 -35.18
#